data_AF-A0A1C3IYT1-F1
#
_entry.id   AF-A0A1C3IYT1-F1
#
_cell.length_a   1.000
_cell.length_b   1.000
_cell.length_c   1.000
_cell.angle_alpha   90.00
_cell.angle_beta   90.00
_cell.angle_gamma   90.00
#
_symmetry.space_group_name_H-M   'P 1'
#
loop_
_entity.id
_entity.type
_entity.pdbx_description
1 polymer ?
#
loop_
_entity_poly.entity_id
_entity_poly.type
_entity_poly.pdbx_seq_one_letter_code
_entity_poly.pdbx_strand_id
1 'polypeptide(L)'
;MPNRITYSALTNVLPYQRLAMYEKVFATTSPVELHGAYIWSVKAAASLQPLLSTLEVALRNSIHNNATTLIAPDWYDKLNTKQRKSWKVAQRDKNNITWHKSEVARVKKKLASKMPPKGLTRHDLLVAKMDFGFWDNLLRECFSINGDKHALWPQCIPTIFPNLPKGHTNASIQREISSLRELRNDIAHNSPIWKHKTVIDQQTAIQYINHQLDKIVEIISWLSSEKVDWLEVHMLQSEARRVASIKYLHLCQRKNTNEFTEPLSSYKRSLRGKLKQLDKDEFDVIETFNNQLYLVAKLTVQ
;
A
#
# COMPACT_ATOMS: atom_id res chain seq x y z
N MET A 1 4.27 -26.36 16.61
CA MET A 1 3.69 -27.25 15.58
C MET A 1 2.23 -26.86 15.37
N PRO A 2 1.79 -26.56 14.14
CA PRO A 2 0.40 -26.22 13.83
C PRO A 2 -0.60 -27.29 14.30
N ASN A 3 -0.17 -28.55 14.34
CA ASN A 3 -0.99 -29.70 14.75
C ASN A 3 -1.20 -29.81 16.27
N ARG A 4 -0.54 -28.96 17.07
CA ARG A 4 -0.78 -28.86 18.53
C ARG A 4 -1.85 -27.81 18.86
N ILE A 5 -2.38 -27.10 17.86
CA ILE A 5 -3.39 -26.07 18.03
C ILE A 5 -4.77 -26.72 17.89
N THR A 6 -5.63 -26.52 18.88
CA THR A 6 -7.05 -26.87 18.80
C THR A 6 -7.80 -25.76 18.06
N TYR A 7 -7.87 -25.83 16.73
CA TYR A 7 -8.45 -24.77 15.91
C TYR A 7 -9.92 -24.46 16.21
N SER A 8 -10.70 -25.44 16.68
CA SER A 8 -12.08 -25.22 17.13
C SER A 8 -12.19 -24.25 18.32
N ALA A 9 -11.14 -24.16 19.15
CA ALA A 9 -11.08 -23.21 20.26
C ALA A 9 -10.76 -21.77 19.82
N LEU A 10 -10.36 -21.56 18.55
CA LEU A 10 -10.02 -20.24 18.01
C LEU A 10 -11.22 -19.50 17.39
N THR A 11 -12.41 -20.08 17.45
CA THR A 11 -13.66 -19.49 16.91
C THR A 11 -13.98 -18.12 17.52
N ASN A 12 -13.60 -17.88 18.78
CA ASN A 12 -13.75 -16.59 19.45
C ASN A 12 -12.70 -15.55 19.03
N VAL A 13 -11.59 -15.97 18.42
CA VAL A 13 -10.52 -15.08 17.91
C VAL A 13 -10.76 -14.76 16.45
N LEU A 14 -11.14 -15.76 15.66
CA LEU A 14 -11.38 -15.64 14.23
C LEU A 14 -12.66 -16.38 13.85
N PRO A 15 -13.81 -15.68 13.82
CA PRO A 15 -15.10 -16.31 13.57
C PRO A 15 -15.21 -16.80 12.13
N TYR A 16 -15.95 -17.90 11.92
CA TYR A 16 -16.07 -18.56 10.61
C TYR A 16 -16.57 -17.62 9.51
N GLN A 17 -17.42 -16.63 9.83
CA GLN A 17 -17.90 -15.64 8.87
C GLN A 17 -16.75 -14.84 8.21
N ARG A 18 -15.62 -14.64 8.92
CA ARG A 18 -14.42 -14.02 8.35
C ARG A 18 -13.61 -15.02 7.51
N LEU A 19 -13.69 -16.31 7.81
CA LEU A 19 -12.93 -17.38 7.16
C LEU A 19 -13.62 -17.96 5.92
N ALA A 20 -14.95 -17.93 5.84
CA ALA A 20 -15.73 -18.58 4.78
C ALA A 20 -15.28 -18.16 3.36
N MET A 21 -14.89 -16.90 3.18
CA MET A 21 -14.38 -16.41 1.90
C MET A 21 -12.98 -16.96 1.56
N TYR A 22 -12.16 -17.24 2.57
CA TYR A 22 -10.85 -17.86 2.39
C TYR A 22 -10.99 -19.32 1.98
N GLU A 23 -11.91 -20.05 2.60
CA GLU A 23 -12.17 -21.45 2.25
C GLU A 23 -12.53 -21.61 0.77
N LYS A 24 -13.43 -20.74 0.28
CA LYS A 24 -13.86 -20.74 -1.12
C LYS A 24 -12.72 -20.37 -2.08
N VAL A 25 -12.00 -19.28 -1.83
CA VAL A 25 -10.98 -18.75 -2.77
C VAL A 25 -9.69 -19.57 -2.75
N PHE A 26 -9.29 -20.09 -1.60
CA PHE A 26 -8.03 -20.83 -1.44
C PHE A 26 -8.21 -22.36 -1.46
N ALA A 27 -9.45 -22.83 -1.67
CA ALA A 27 -9.80 -24.25 -1.76
C ALA A 27 -9.17 -25.07 -0.62
N THR A 28 -9.31 -24.59 0.61
CA THR A 28 -8.65 -25.17 1.78
C THR A 28 -9.39 -26.40 2.27
N THR A 29 -8.68 -27.49 2.53
CA THR A 29 -9.31 -28.77 2.94
C THR A 29 -9.20 -29.09 4.43
N SER A 30 -8.47 -28.27 5.19
CA SER A 30 -8.24 -28.49 6.62
C SER A 30 -8.23 -27.17 7.40
N PRO A 31 -8.46 -27.20 8.73
CA PRO A 31 -8.33 -26.01 9.57
C PRO A 31 -6.93 -25.37 9.51
N VAL A 32 -5.88 -26.18 9.38
CA VAL A 32 -4.50 -25.69 9.23
C VAL A 32 -4.35 -24.88 7.95
N GLU A 33 -4.86 -25.38 6.83
CA GLU A 33 -4.85 -24.65 5.56
C GLU A 33 -5.70 -23.38 5.61
N LEU A 34 -6.90 -23.45 6.19
CA LEU A 34 -7.82 -22.30 6.27
C LEU A 34 -7.23 -21.15 7.09
N HIS A 35 -6.71 -21.46 8.29
CA HIS A 35 -6.03 -20.47 9.11
C HIS A 35 -4.71 -20.01 8.48
N GLY A 36 -4.00 -20.89 7.79
CA GLY A 36 -2.80 -20.55 7.03
C GLY A 36 -3.08 -19.55 5.91
N ALA A 37 -4.17 -19.70 5.16
CA ALA A 37 -4.60 -18.75 4.13
C ALA A 37 -4.94 -17.37 4.73
N TYR A 38 -5.63 -17.36 5.88
CA TYR A 38 -5.88 -16.13 6.61
C TYR A 38 -4.59 -15.43 7.04
N ILE A 39 -3.66 -16.16 7.67
CA ILE A 39 -2.38 -15.61 8.12
C ILE A 39 -1.54 -15.12 6.94
N TRP A 40 -1.54 -15.83 5.82
CA TRP A 40 -0.90 -15.38 4.58
C TRP A 40 -1.47 -14.02 4.14
N SER A 41 -2.79 -13.87 4.10
CA SER A 41 -3.44 -12.60 3.71
C SER A 41 -3.09 -11.44 4.64
N VAL A 42 -3.04 -11.68 5.95
CA VAL A 42 -2.56 -10.68 6.93
C VAL A 42 -1.10 -10.31 6.68
N LYS A 43 -0.24 -11.28 6.40
CA LYS A 43 1.18 -11.04 6.10
C LYS A 43 1.37 -10.28 4.78
N ALA A 44 0.59 -10.62 3.75
CA ALA A 44 0.60 -9.93 2.46
C ALA A 44 0.15 -8.46 2.65
N ALA A 45 -0.93 -8.22 3.38
CA ALA A 45 -1.38 -6.88 3.75
C ALA A 45 -0.29 -6.09 4.49
N ALA A 46 0.34 -6.71 5.50
CA ALA A 46 1.43 -6.08 6.26
C ALA A 46 2.63 -5.73 5.37
N SER A 47 2.97 -6.59 4.39
CA SER A 47 4.09 -6.35 3.48
C SER A 47 3.88 -5.18 2.51
N LEU A 48 2.62 -4.81 2.21
CA LEU A 48 2.31 -3.63 1.39
C LEU A 48 2.32 -2.31 2.17
N GLN A 49 2.23 -2.37 3.50
CA GLN A 49 2.12 -1.19 4.35
C GLN A 49 3.30 -0.21 4.21
N PRO A 50 4.58 -0.65 4.14
CA PRO A 50 5.71 0.26 3.92
C PRO A 50 5.65 0.97 2.55
N LEU A 51 5.22 0.26 1.51
CA LEU A 51 5.07 0.81 0.15
C LEU A 51 4.00 1.92 0.13
N LEU A 52 2.82 1.63 0.70
CA LEU A 52 1.72 2.61 0.79
C LEU A 52 2.05 3.81 1.67
N SER A 53 2.76 3.59 2.77
CA SER A 53 3.22 4.67 3.65
C SER A 53 4.20 5.59 2.93
N THR A 54 5.10 5.00 2.13
CA THR A 54 6.05 5.77 1.29
C THR A 54 5.30 6.60 0.26
N LEU A 55 4.31 6.01 -0.43
CA LEU A 55 3.44 6.76 -1.36
C LEU A 55 2.73 7.92 -0.67
N GLU A 56 2.08 7.68 0.47
CA GLU A 56 1.31 8.72 1.20
C GLU A 56 2.21 9.89 1.60
N VAL A 57 3.40 9.60 2.16
CA VAL A 57 4.37 10.62 2.56
C VAL A 57 4.96 11.35 1.35
N ALA A 58 5.29 10.62 0.28
CA ALA A 58 5.83 11.20 -0.95
C ALA A 58 4.82 12.15 -1.59
N LEU A 59 3.57 11.71 -1.78
CA LEU A 59 2.50 12.53 -2.34
C LEU A 59 2.25 13.78 -1.49
N ARG A 60 2.13 13.60 -0.17
CA ARG A 60 1.97 14.71 0.77
C ARG A 60 3.07 15.75 0.60
N ASN A 61 4.33 15.30 0.69
CA ASN A 61 5.46 16.22 0.69
C ASN A 61 5.61 16.89 -0.68
N SER A 62 5.38 16.17 -1.78
CA SER A 62 5.38 16.75 -3.13
C SER A 62 4.30 17.82 -3.28
N ILE A 63 3.05 17.56 -2.88
CA ILE A 63 1.97 18.57 -2.93
C ILE A 63 2.33 19.76 -2.04
N HIS A 64 2.71 19.50 -0.80
CA HIS A 64 2.97 20.52 0.20
C HIS A 64 4.11 21.46 -0.20
N ASN A 65 5.27 20.93 -0.57
CA ASN A 65 6.46 21.73 -0.91
C ASN A 65 6.19 22.62 -2.14
N ASN A 66 5.53 22.05 -3.16
CA ASN A 66 5.18 22.79 -4.37
C ASN A 66 4.11 23.84 -4.12
N ALA A 67 3.03 23.52 -3.41
CA ALA A 67 1.96 24.47 -3.12
C ALA A 67 2.43 25.61 -2.21
N THR A 68 3.32 25.33 -1.26
CA THR A 68 3.95 26.35 -0.40
C THR A 68 4.73 27.37 -1.23
N THR A 69 5.43 26.90 -2.26
CA THR A 69 6.28 27.73 -3.13
C THR A 69 5.47 28.46 -4.21
N LEU A 70 4.54 27.77 -4.87
CA LEU A 70 3.83 28.25 -6.05
C LEU A 70 2.54 29.02 -5.73
N ILE A 71 1.91 28.75 -4.57
CA ILE A 71 0.59 29.31 -4.22
C ILE A 71 0.71 30.26 -3.03
N ALA A 72 1.06 29.73 -1.85
CA ALA A 72 1.21 30.51 -0.61
C ALA A 72 1.78 29.64 0.53
N PRO A 73 2.46 30.23 1.54
CA PRO A 73 2.87 29.51 2.75
C PRO A 73 1.75 28.77 3.47
N ASP A 74 0.52 29.28 3.41
CA ASP A 74 -0.70 28.72 3.98
C ASP A 74 -1.68 28.26 2.89
N TRP A 75 -1.15 27.69 1.79
CA TRP A 75 -1.88 27.29 0.58
C TRP A 75 -3.20 26.58 0.87
N TYR A 76 -3.27 25.71 1.88
CA TYR A 76 -4.46 24.93 2.21
C TYR A 76 -5.69 25.79 2.61
N ASP A 77 -5.49 27.03 3.05
CA ASP A 77 -6.56 27.99 3.32
C ASP A 77 -6.92 28.85 2.09
N LYS A 78 -5.96 28.99 1.16
CA LYS A 78 -5.98 29.97 0.07
C LYS A 78 -6.14 29.35 -1.31
N LEU A 79 -6.50 28.07 -1.39
CA LEU A 79 -6.79 27.43 -2.68
C LEU A 79 -8.04 28.04 -3.31
N ASN A 80 -7.90 28.52 -4.54
CA ASN A 80 -9.05 28.77 -5.39
C ASN A 80 -9.68 27.44 -5.79
N THR A 81 -11.01 27.40 -5.76
CA THR A 81 -11.80 26.20 -6.04
C THR A 81 -12.97 26.55 -6.94
N LYS A 82 -13.43 25.58 -7.74
CA LYS A 82 -14.52 25.76 -8.70
C LYS A 82 -15.53 24.64 -8.55
N GLN A 83 -16.81 25.02 -8.53
CA GLN A 83 -17.91 24.07 -8.67
C GLN A 83 -18.25 23.94 -10.16
N ARG A 84 -18.29 22.71 -10.67
CA ARG A 84 -18.72 22.46 -12.06
C ARG A 84 -20.24 22.63 -12.17
N LYS A 85 -20.71 23.03 -13.36
CA LYS A 85 -22.11 23.47 -13.57
C LYS A 85 -23.16 22.36 -13.52
N SER A 86 -22.80 21.11 -13.79
CA SER A 86 -23.75 19.98 -13.73
C SER A 86 -24.22 19.74 -12.30
N TRP A 87 -25.53 19.69 -12.04
CA TRP A 87 -26.09 19.72 -10.68
C TRP A 87 -25.53 18.65 -9.74
N LYS A 88 -25.44 17.38 -10.15
CA LYS A 88 -24.87 16.28 -9.32
C LYS A 88 -23.41 16.55 -9.00
N VAL A 89 -22.70 17.08 -9.99
CA VAL A 89 -21.26 17.37 -9.91
C VAL A 89 -21.01 18.59 -9.03
N ALA A 90 -21.83 19.64 -9.17
CA ALA A 90 -21.79 20.85 -8.37
C ALA A 90 -21.93 20.53 -6.88
N GLN A 91 -22.92 19.69 -6.52
CA GLN A 91 -23.12 19.28 -5.14
C GLN A 91 -21.94 18.46 -4.61
N ARG A 92 -21.40 17.54 -5.41
CA ARG A 92 -20.20 16.77 -5.03
C ARG A 92 -18.99 17.68 -4.83
N ASP A 93 -18.75 18.61 -5.75
CA ASP A 93 -17.66 19.60 -5.66
C ASP A 93 -17.80 20.46 -4.40
N LYS A 94 -19.01 20.99 -4.15
CA LYS A 94 -19.34 21.73 -2.93
C LYS A 94 -19.04 20.92 -1.66
N ASN A 95 -19.43 19.65 -1.63
CA ASN A 95 -19.17 18.76 -0.50
C ASN A 95 -17.66 18.55 -0.27
N ASN A 96 -16.89 18.31 -1.33
CA ASN A 96 -15.44 18.11 -1.24
C ASN A 96 -14.69 19.38 -0.79
N ILE A 97 -15.11 20.55 -1.28
CA ILE A 97 -14.54 21.84 -0.87
C ILE A 97 -14.88 22.13 0.60
N THR A 98 -16.12 21.88 1.00
CA THR A 98 -16.57 22.09 2.38
C THR A 98 -15.84 21.14 3.34
N TRP A 99 -15.70 19.87 2.95
CA TRP A 99 -14.96 18.88 3.72
C TRP A 99 -13.47 19.24 3.85
N HIS A 100 -12.83 19.72 2.78
CA HIS A 100 -11.45 20.21 2.85
C HIS A 100 -11.29 21.31 3.90
N LYS A 101 -12.16 22.33 3.86
CA LYS A 101 -12.12 23.45 4.82
C LYS A 101 -12.37 22.97 6.25
N SER A 102 -13.32 22.06 6.45
CA SER A 102 -13.63 21.54 7.78
C SER A 102 -12.50 20.67 8.33
N GLU A 103 -11.80 19.92 7.49
CA GLU A 103 -10.67 19.09 7.86
C GLU A 103 -9.46 19.94 8.28
N VAL A 104 -9.12 20.99 7.51
CA VAL A 104 -8.10 21.98 7.90
C VAL A 104 -8.44 22.61 9.24
N ALA A 105 -9.68 23.08 9.43
CA ALA A 105 -10.13 23.68 10.68
C ALA A 105 -10.07 22.69 11.86
N ARG A 106 -10.45 21.43 11.63
CA ARG A 106 -10.40 20.36 12.63
C ARG A 106 -8.97 20.10 13.09
N VAL A 107 -8.02 20.00 12.16
CA VAL A 107 -6.60 19.78 12.48
C VAL A 107 -6.03 20.99 13.23
N LYS A 108 -6.29 22.22 12.76
CA LYS A 108 -5.91 23.45 13.48
C LYS A 108 -6.42 23.46 14.92
N LYS A 109 -7.70 23.12 15.14
CA LYS A 109 -8.28 23.03 16.48
C LYS A 109 -7.57 21.99 17.36
N LYS A 110 -7.27 20.79 16.82
CA LYS A 110 -6.53 19.74 17.54
C LYS A 110 -5.09 20.15 17.89
N LEU A 111 -4.50 21.06 17.14
CA LEU A 111 -3.13 21.55 17.33
C LEU A 111 -3.07 22.87 18.12
N ALA A 112 -4.20 23.53 18.41
CA ALA A 112 -4.21 24.84 19.03
C ALA A 112 -3.44 24.85 20.36
N SER A 113 -3.66 23.83 21.20
CA SER A 113 -3.01 23.63 22.50
C SER A 113 -1.65 22.92 22.44
N LYS A 114 -1.16 22.53 21.26
CA LYS A 114 0.10 21.80 21.12
C LYS A 114 1.24 22.73 20.74
N MET A 115 2.33 22.67 21.50
CA MET A 115 3.58 23.31 21.14
C MET A 115 4.33 22.45 20.11
N PRO A 116 4.81 23.02 18.99
CA PRO A 116 5.69 22.30 18.09
C PRO A 116 6.98 21.85 18.81
N PRO A 117 7.48 20.61 18.53
CA PRO A 117 8.82 20.22 18.92
C PRO A 117 9.88 21.21 18.38
N LYS A 118 11.04 21.26 19.03
CA LYS A 118 12.14 22.14 18.62
C LYS A 118 12.51 21.88 17.15
N GLY A 119 12.59 22.95 16.36
CA GLY A 119 12.92 22.89 14.94
C GLY A 119 11.74 22.62 14.00
N LEU A 120 10.53 22.41 14.52
CA LEU A 120 9.32 22.27 13.71
C LEU A 120 8.40 23.48 13.90
N THR A 121 7.67 23.81 12.84
CA THR A 121 6.63 24.83 12.85
C THR A 121 5.26 24.22 13.13
N ARG A 122 4.26 25.05 13.46
CA ARG A 122 2.86 24.60 13.50
C ARG A 122 2.37 24.10 12.14
N HIS A 123 2.95 24.61 11.05
CA HIS A 123 2.63 24.24 9.68
C HIS A 123 3.06 22.79 9.40
N ASP A 124 4.27 22.41 9.81
CA ASP A 124 4.78 21.05 9.68
C ASP A 124 3.89 20.05 10.43
N LEU A 125 3.45 20.41 11.64
CA LEU A 125 2.53 19.57 12.41
C LEU A 125 1.16 19.41 11.75
N LEU A 126 0.65 20.48 11.14
CA LEU A 126 -0.66 20.48 10.48
C LEU A 126 -0.63 19.56 9.27
N VAL A 127 0.38 19.70 8.42
CA VAL A 127 0.58 18.86 7.22
C VAL A 127 0.83 17.42 7.61
N ALA A 128 1.66 17.16 8.63
CA ALA A 128 1.91 15.82 9.12
C ALA A 128 0.68 15.12 9.73
N LYS A 129 -0.35 15.88 10.15
CA LYS A 129 -1.58 15.34 10.75
C LYS A 129 -2.71 15.07 9.75
N MET A 130 -2.59 15.52 8.51
CA MET A 130 -3.55 15.25 7.45
C MET A 130 -3.38 13.81 6.95
N ASP A 131 -4.48 13.08 6.88
CA ASP A 131 -4.51 11.69 6.42
C ASP A 131 -4.49 11.57 4.89
N PHE A 132 -4.30 10.35 4.37
CA PHE A 132 -4.38 10.07 2.94
C PHE A 132 -5.66 10.58 2.26
N GLY A 133 -6.80 10.60 2.97
CA GLY A 133 -8.06 11.11 2.44
C GLY A 133 -7.99 12.59 2.09
N PHE A 134 -7.26 13.37 2.88
CA PHE A 134 -7.00 14.78 2.59
C PHE A 134 -6.22 14.95 1.28
N TRP A 135 -5.13 14.21 1.12
CA TRP A 135 -4.27 14.27 -0.07
C TRP A 135 -4.99 13.77 -1.34
N ASP A 136 -5.78 12.70 -1.24
CA ASP A 136 -6.67 12.23 -2.33
C ASP A 136 -7.73 13.28 -2.71
N ASN A 137 -8.33 13.94 -1.72
CA ASN A 137 -9.36 14.95 -1.99
C ASN A 137 -8.84 16.15 -2.78
N LEU A 138 -7.58 16.54 -2.54
CA LEU A 138 -6.93 17.64 -3.29
C LEU A 138 -6.79 17.35 -4.78
N LEU A 139 -6.71 16.08 -5.18
CA LEU A 139 -6.63 15.67 -6.60
C LEU A 139 -7.99 15.75 -7.31
N ARG A 140 -9.05 16.27 -6.67
CA ARG A 140 -10.36 16.39 -7.32
C ARG A 140 -10.43 17.60 -8.23
N GLU A 141 -11.24 17.48 -9.29
CA GLU A 141 -11.46 18.53 -10.29
C GLU A 141 -11.94 19.88 -9.72
N CYS A 142 -12.55 19.91 -8.53
CA CYS A 142 -12.93 21.17 -7.89
C CYS A 142 -11.73 22.03 -7.43
N PHE A 143 -10.53 21.45 -7.38
CA PHE A 143 -9.25 22.13 -7.14
C PHE A 143 -8.48 22.40 -8.46
N SER A 144 -9.11 22.15 -9.60
CA SER A 144 -8.55 22.35 -10.94
C SER A 144 -9.20 23.55 -11.64
N ILE A 145 -8.42 24.61 -11.87
CA ILE A 145 -8.88 25.81 -12.58
C ILE A 145 -7.78 26.24 -13.54
N ASN A 146 -8.01 26.02 -14.84
CA ASN A 146 -7.06 26.38 -15.89
C ASN A 146 -6.71 27.87 -15.84
N GLY A 147 -5.40 28.18 -15.77
CA GLY A 147 -4.87 29.53 -15.74
C GLY A 147 -4.91 30.23 -14.38
N ASP A 148 -5.43 29.58 -13.33
CA ASP A 148 -5.49 30.17 -11.99
C ASP A 148 -4.23 29.83 -11.17
N LYS A 149 -3.44 30.85 -10.85
CA LYS A 149 -2.21 30.73 -10.05
C LYS A 149 -2.46 30.32 -8.58
N HIS A 150 -3.70 30.35 -8.11
CA HIS A 150 -4.08 29.94 -6.76
C HIS A 150 -4.86 28.61 -6.73
N ALA A 151 -5.10 27.96 -7.87
CA ALA A 151 -5.61 26.59 -7.91
C ALA A 151 -4.45 25.58 -7.85
N LEU A 152 -4.65 24.37 -7.32
CA LEU A 152 -3.60 23.35 -7.36
C LEU A 152 -3.34 22.88 -8.79
N TRP A 153 -4.41 22.58 -9.51
CA TRP A 153 -4.33 21.94 -10.81
C TRP A 153 -4.84 22.87 -11.92
N PRO A 154 -4.36 22.71 -13.16
CA PRO A 154 -3.31 21.78 -13.59
C PRO A 154 -1.88 22.29 -13.32
N GLN A 155 -1.70 23.53 -12.87
CA GLN A 155 -0.38 24.18 -12.84
C GLN A 155 0.70 23.46 -12.03
N CYS A 156 0.33 22.78 -10.93
CA CYS A 156 1.31 22.07 -10.11
C CYS A 156 1.60 20.64 -10.61
N ILE A 157 0.91 20.12 -11.64
CA ILE A 157 1.15 18.75 -12.15
C ILE A 157 2.62 18.54 -12.55
N PRO A 158 3.25 19.42 -13.37
CA PRO A 158 4.61 19.16 -13.85
C PRO A 158 5.66 19.14 -12.74
N THR A 159 5.42 19.81 -11.62
CA THR A 159 6.38 19.89 -10.52
C THR A 159 6.11 18.88 -9.40
N ILE A 160 4.85 18.46 -9.22
CA ILE A 160 4.47 17.42 -8.25
C ILE A 160 4.71 16.02 -8.84
N PHE A 161 4.42 15.83 -10.13
CA PHE A 161 4.58 14.57 -10.85
C PHE A 161 5.52 14.74 -12.06
N PRO A 162 6.82 15.02 -11.83
CA PRO A 162 7.77 15.31 -12.91
C PRO A 162 7.94 14.15 -13.90
N ASN A 163 7.68 12.91 -13.47
CA ASN A 163 7.83 11.70 -14.28
C ASN A 163 6.47 11.14 -14.76
N LEU A 164 5.40 11.94 -14.70
CA LEU A 164 4.07 11.50 -15.11
C LEU A 164 4.05 11.13 -16.60
N PRO A 165 3.55 9.94 -16.99
CA PRO A 165 3.38 9.60 -18.39
C PRO A 165 2.42 10.55 -19.11
N LYS A 166 2.64 10.74 -20.42
CA LYS A 166 1.74 11.55 -21.26
C LYS A 166 0.32 10.96 -21.25
N GLY A 167 -0.68 11.83 -21.37
CA GLY A 167 -2.09 11.43 -21.44
C GLY A 167 -2.80 11.30 -20.08
N HIS A 168 -2.08 11.49 -18.97
CA HIS A 168 -2.70 11.58 -17.66
C HIS A 168 -3.31 12.96 -17.41
N THR A 169 -4.43 12.95 -16.69
CA THR A 169 -5.15 14.13 -16.22
C THR A 169 -5.22 14.09 -14.70
N ASN A 170 -5.52 15.22 -14.07
CA ASN A 170 -5.79 15.26 -12.64
C ASN A 170 -6.85 14.21 -12.22
N ALA A 171 -7.92 14.06 -13.00
CA ALA A 171 -8.93 13.02 -12.78
C ALA A 171 -8.41 11.58 -12.90
N SER A 172 -7.48 11.28 -13.81
CA SER A 172 -6.90 9.93 -13.89
C SER A 172 -5.96 9.65 -12.72
N ILE A 173 -5.12 10.62 -12.33
CA ILE A 173 -4.26 10.51 -11.14
C ILE A 173 -5.11 10.27 -9.88
N GLN A 174 -6.19 11.05 -9.73
CA GLN A 174 -7.11 10.93 -8.59
C GLN A 174 -7.74 9.55 -8.49
N ARG A 175 -8.07 8.91 -9.63
CA ARG A 175 -8.64 7.56 -9.64
C ARG A 175 -7.66 6.53 -9.10
N GLU A 176 -6.42 6.58 -9.58
CA GLU A 176 -5.37 5.64 -9.15
C GLU A 176 -5.04 5.83 -7.66
N ILE A 177 -4.85 7.08 -7.21
CA ILE A 177 -4.61 7.40 -5.79
C ILE A 177 -5.79 7.00 -4.90
N SER A 178 -7.04 7.22 -5.34
CA SER A 178 -8.23 6.77 -4.62
C SER A 178 -8.26 5.25 -4.43
N SER A 179 -7.92 4.48 -5.48
CA SER A 179 -7.85 3.02 -5.40
C SER A 179 -6.83 2.56 -4.36
N LEU A 180 -5.63 3.17 -4.34
CA LEU A 180 -4.60 2.82 -3.36
C LEU A 180 -4.95 3.29 -1.94
N ARG A 181 -5.71 4.37 -1.79
CA ARG A 181 -6.25 4.78 -0.49
C ARG A 181 -7.27 3.76 0.02
N GLU A 182 -8.13 3.22 -0.84
CA GLU A 182 -9.06 2.15 -0.48
C GLU A 182 -8.32 0.90 -0.04
N LEU A 183 -7.28 0.49 -0.77
CA LEU A 183 -6.39 -0.60 -0.36
C LEU A 183 -5.74 -0.36 1.01
N ARG A 184 -5.22 0.86 1.25
CA ARG A 184 -4.66 1.25 2.57
C ARG A 184 -5.71 1.15 3.68
N ASN A 185 -6.94 1.56 3.40
CA ASN A 185 -8.05 1.46 4.35
C ASN A 185 -8.40 -0.01 4.64
N ASP A 186 -8.40 -0.88 3.62
CA ASP A 186 -8.62 -2.31 3.81
C ASP A 186 -7.55 -2.91 4.75
N ILE A 187 -6.27 -2.57 4.56
CA ILE A 187 -5.20 -2.99 5.46
C ILE A 187 -5.46 -2.51 6.89
N ALA A 188 -5.77 -1.21 7.07
CA ALA A 188 -6.04 -0.63 8.38
C ALA A 188 -7.27 -1.23 9.09
N HIS A 189 -8.24 -1.74 8.33
CA HIS A 189 -9.43 -2.42 8.84
C HIS A 189 -9.27 -3.94 8.98
N ASN A 190 -8.08 -4.50 8.72
CA ASN A 190 -7.82 -5.93 8.69
C ASN A 190 -8.78 -6.68 7.73
N SER A 191 -9.11 -6.02 6.61
CA SER A 191 -9.88 -6.58 5.50
C SER A 191 -8.97 -7.32 4.52
N PRO A 192 -9.47 -8.35 3.82
CA PRO A 192 -8.69 -9.03 2.80
C PRO A 192 -8.38 -8.09 1.63
N ILE A 193 -7.09 -7.89 1.33
CA ILE A 193 -6.61 -6.99 0.27
C ILE A 193 -6.78 -7.54 -1.16
N TRP A 194 -7.26 -8.78 -1.28
CA TRP A 194 -7.55 -9.45 -2.55
C TRP A 194 -9.05 -9.46 -2.87
N LYS A 195 -9.89 -8.78 -2.08
CA LYS A 195 -11.35 -8.78 -2.25
C LYS A 195 -11.78 -7.95 -3.48
N HIS A 196 -11.69 -8.56 -4.65
CA HIS A 196 -12.09 -7.97 -5.92
C HIS A 196 -12.86 -8.97 -6.78
N LYS A 197 -13.77 -8.48 -7.65
CA LYS A 197 -14.64 -9.33 -8.49
C LYS A 197 -13.90 -10.26 -9.45
N THR A 198 -12.64 -9.96 -9.76
CA THR A 198 -11.78 -10.78 -10.64
C THR A 198 -11.07 -11.89 -9.89
N VAL A 199 -11.13 -11.90 -8.56
CA VAL A 199 -10.48 -12.92 -7.73
C VAL A 199 -11.44 -14.05 -7.49
N ILE A 200 -11.11 -15.21 -8.06
CA ILE A 200 -11.94 -16.42 -8.01
C ILE A 200 -11.20 -17.60 -7.38
N ASP A 201 -9.87 -17.54 -7.33
CA ASP A 201 -9.00 -18.58 -6.80
C ASP A 201 -7.71 -17.98 -6.19
N GLN A 202 -6.85 -18.83 -5.63
CA GLN A 202 -5.58 -18.42 -5.04
C GLN A 202 -4.63 -17.73 -6.03
N GLN A 203 -4.63 -18.14 -7.30
CA GLN A 203 -3.73 -17.61 -8.31
C GLN A 203 -4.12 -16.18 -8.70
N THR A 204 -5.41 -15.96 -8.95
CA THR A 204 -5.96 -14.64 -9.24
C THR A 204 -5.88 -13.70 -8.04
N ALA A 205 -5.99 -14.22 -6.80
CA ALA A 205 -5.74 -13.44 -5.58
C ALA A 205 -4.28 -12.93 -5.51
N ILE A 206 -3.32 -13.82 -5.74
CA ILE A 206 -1.88 -13.49 -5.76
C ILE A 206 -1.57 -12.47 -6.88
N GLN A 207 -2.11 -12.69 -8.08
CA GLN A 207 -1.95 -11.77 -9.22
C GLN A 207 -2.54 -10.39 -8.92
N TYR A 208 -3.72 -10.33 -8.31
CA TYR A 208 -4.35 -9.07 -7.93
C TYR A 208 -3.49 -8.29 -6.93
N ILE A 209 -2.97 -8.94 -5.89
CA ILE A 209 -2.07 -8.31 -4.92
C ILE A 209 -0.79 -7.80 -5.58
N ASN A 210 -0.16 -8.60 -6.45
CA ASN A 210 1.03 -8.16 -7.19
C ASN A 210 0.74 -6.99 -8.12
N HIS A 211 -0.43 -6.96 -8.76
CA HIS A 211 -0.84 -5.81 -9.58
C HIS A 211 -1.01 -4.53 -8.74
N GLN A 212 -1.59 -4.63 -7.54
CA GLN A 212 -1.67 -3.48 -6.62
C GLN A 212 -0.29 -3.00 -6.18
N LEU A 213 0.63 -3.93 -5.88
CA LEU A 213 2.04 -3.64 -5.59
C LEU A 213 2.70 -2.88 -6.74
N ASP A 214 2.54 -3.36 -7.98
CA ASP A 214 3.08 -2.71 -9.17
C ASP A 214 2.52 -1.30 -9.32
N LYS A 215 1.22 -1.11 -9.08
CA LYS A 215 0.56 0.20 -9.11
C LYS A 215 1.09 1.17 -8.06
N ILE A 216 1.40 0.69 -6.86
CA ILE A 216 2.01 1.54 -5.82
C ILE A 216 3.37 2.06 -6.31
N VAL A 217 4.22 1.17 -6.83
CA VAL A 217 5.56 1.53 -7.32
C VAL A 217 5.47 2.44 -8.56
N GLU A 218 4.56 2.15 -9.48
CA GLU A 218 4.29 2.99 -10.65
C GLU A 218 3.96 4.43 -10.24
N ILE A 219 3.04 4.63 -9.30
CA ILE A 219 2.65 5.99 -8.89
C ILE A 219 3.78 6.69 -8.11
N ILE A 220 4.55 5.97 -7.30
CA ILE A 220 5.75 6.52 -6.66
C ILE A 220 6.75 7.00 -7.73
N SER A 221 6.90 6.25 -8.82
CA SER A 221 7.79 6.62 -9.93
C SER A 221 7.37 7.94 -10.60
N TRP A 222 6.07 8.23 -10.67
CA TRP A 222 5.56 9.52 -11.18
C TRP A 222 6.02 10.70 -10.33
N LEU A 223 6.18 10.49 -9.02
CA LEU A 223 6.63 11.50 -8.06
C LEU A 223 8.15 11.69 -8.05
N SER A 224 8.94 10.61 -8.18
CA SER A 224 10.42 10.63 -8.17
C SER A 224 11.00 9.24 -8.39
N SER A 225 12.00 9.15 -9.27
CA SER A 225 12.79 7.93 -9.52
C SER A 225 13.61 7.54 -8.29
N GLU A 226 14.21 8.51 -7.59
CA GLU A 226 15.03 8.26 -6.41
C GLU A 226 14.24 7.62 -5.26
N LYS A 227 12.94 7.90 -5.17
CA LYS A 227 12.08 7.23 -4.19
C LYS A 227 11.85 5.76 -4.53
N VAL A 228 11.81 5.42 -5.82
CA VAL A 228 11.73 4.01 -6.26
C VAL A 228 13.05 3.31 -5.95
N ASP A 229 14.19 3.95 -6.22
CA ASP A 229 15.50 3.41 -5.86
C ASP A 229 15.62 3.16 -4.35
N TRP A 230 15.07 4.06 -3.52
CA TRP A 230 15.01 3.88 -2.07
C TRP A 230 14.19 2.65 -1.67
N LEU A 231 13.04 2.39 -2.30
CA LEU A 231 12.25 1.18 -2.05
C LEU A 231 13.04 -0.10 -2.41
N GLU A 232 13.79 -0.04 -3.51
CA GLU A 232 14.57 -1.15 -4.04
C GLU A 232 15.78 -1.49 -3.15
N VAL A 233 16.56 -0.49 -2.73
CA VAL A 233 17.71 -0.67 -1.82
C VAL A 233 17.26 -1.27 -0.48
N HIS A 234 16.08 -0.88 0.00
CA HIS A 234 15.48 -1.45 1.21
C HIS A 234 14.65 -2.72 0.97
N MET A 235 14.67 -3.27 -0.25
CA MET A 235 14.03 -4.53 -0.63
C MET A 235 12.52 -4.59 -0.38
N LEU A 236 11.84 -3.45 -0.23
CA LEU A 236 10.43 -3.39 0.17
C LEU A 236 9.52 -4.04 -0.88
N GLN A 237 9.82 -3.83 -2.16
CA GLN A 237 9.09 -4.45 -3.25
C GLN A 237 9.31 -5.97 -3.27
N SER A 238 10.56 -6.41 -3.20
CA SER A 238 10.93 -7.83 -3.20
C SER A 238 10.37 -8.59 -2.00
N GLU A 239 10.39 -7.99 -0.81
CA GLU A 239 9.76 -8.55 0.39
C GLU A 239 8.28 -8.79 0.19
N ALA A 240 7.56 -7.80 -0.34
CA ALA A 240 6.14 -7.93 -0.62
C ALA A 240 5.86 -8.99 -1.69
N ARG A 241 6.68 -9.09 -2.75
CA ARG A 241 6.55 -10.15 -3.77
C ARG A 241 6.78 -11.54 -3.21
N ARG A 242 7.82 -11.73 -2.37
CA ARG A 242 8.08 -13.02 -1.71
C ARG A 242 6.89 -13.45 -0.87
N VAL A 243 6.30 -12.55 -0.08
CA VAL A 243 5.11 -12.85 0.74
C VAL A 243 3.87 -13.08 -0.12
N ALA A 244 3.67 -12.27 -1.17
CA ALA A 244 2.61 -12.42 -2.16
C ALA A 244 2.96 -13.45 -3.25
N SER A 245 3.47 -14.62 -2.84
CA SER A 245 3.78 -15.74 -3.72
C SER A 245 3.01 -17.00 -3.31
N ILE A 246 2.80 -17.90 -4.27
CA ILE A 246 2.16 -19.19 -4.02
C ILE A 246 2.97 -20.03 -3.03
N LYS A 247 4.30 -19.97 -3.11
CA LYS A 247 5.22 -20.67 -2.21
C LYS A 247 5.05 -20.21 -0.77
N TYR A 248 4.89 -18.91 -0.53
CA TYR A 248 4.70 -18.37 0.82
C TYR A 248 3.29 -18.64 1.36
N LEU A 249 2.26 -18.60 0.51
CA LEU A 249 0.91 -19.05 0.85
C LEU A 249 0.92 -20.51 1.31
N HIS A 250 1.49 -21.41 0.51
CA HIS A 250 1.61 -22.83 0.82
C HIS A 250 2.43 -23.07 2.10
N LEU A 251 3.49 -22.29 2.35
CA LEU A 251 4.23 -22.33 3.60
C LEU A 251 3.36 -21.99 4.82
N CYS A 252 2.46 -21.01 4.70
CA CYS A 252 1.51 -20.66 5.76
C CYS A 252 0.44 -21.75 5.95
N GLN A 253 -0.06 -22.32 4.84
CA GLN A 253 -1.06 -23.39 4.83
C GLN A 253 -0.52 -24.76 5.26
N ARG A 254 0.81 -24.94 5.27
CA ARG A 254 1.46 -26.27 5.37
C ARG A 254 1.01 -27.23 4.28
N LYS A 255 0.72 -26.67 3.11
CA LYS A 255 0.25 -27.40 1.93
C LYS A 255 1.43 -27.68 1.02
N ASN A 256 1.55 -28.91 0.53
CA ASN A 256 2.54 -29.32 -0.47
C ASN A 256 3.99 -28.89 -0.15
N THR A 257 4.40 -28.86 1.13
CA THR A 257 5.70 -28.29 1.50
C THR A 257 6.88 -29.01 0.84
N ASN A 258 6.74 -30.33 0.65
CA ASN A 258 7.77 -31.18 0.04
C ASN A 258 8.06 -30.84 -1.43
N GLU A 259 7.15 -30.13 -2.12
CA GLU A 259 7.36 -29.69 -3.52
C GLU A 259 8.37 -28.53 -3.62
N PHE A 260 8.63 -27.82 -2.51
CA PHE A 260 9.44 -26.60 -2.52
C PHE A 260 10.41 -26.47 -1.34
N THR A 261 10.51 -27.50 -0.49
CA THR A 261 11.56 -27.64 0.52
C THR A 261 12.72 -28.48 -0.02
N GLU A 262 13.94 -28.09 0.35
CA GLU A 262 15.16 -28.84 0.00
C GLU A 262 15.91 -29.26 1.29
N PRO A 263 16.35 -30.53 1.43
CA PRO A 263 17.15 -30.94 2.58
C PRO A 263 18.45 -30.14 2.67
N LEU A 264 18.85 -29.76 3.89
CA LEU A 264 20.08 -28.98 4.14
C LEU A 264 21.33 -29.61 3.52
N SER A 265 21.45 -30.94 3.53
CA SER A 265 22.57 -31.65 2.92
C SER A 265 22.62 -31.48 1.40
N SER A 266 21.47 -31.50 0.72
CA SER A 266 21.37 -31.23 -0.71
C SER A 266 21.70 -29.77 -1.02
N TYR A 267 21.07 -28.85 -0.28
CA TYR A 267 21.28 -27.41 -0.47
C TYR A 267 22.75 -27.01 -0.31
N LYS A 268 23.45 -27.60 0.69
CA LYS A 268 24.90 -27.37 0.91
C LYS A 268 25.76 -27.78 -0.28
N ARG A 269 25.46 -28.90 -0.95
CA ARG A 269 26.24 -29.39 -2.09
C ARG A 269 26.18 -28.45 -3.30
N SER A 270 25.06 -27.75 -3.45
CA SER A 270 24.81 -26.83 -4.58
C SER A 270 24.79 -25.35 -4.18
N LEU A 271 25.25 -25.02 -2.97
CA LEU A 271 25.07 -23.70 -2.34
C LEU A 271 25.52 -22.55 -3.23
N ARG A 272 26.73 -22.63 -3.80
CA ARG A 272 27.27 -21.55 -4.66
C ARG A 272 26.39 -21.31 -5.90
N GLY A 273 25.90 -22.38 -6.52
CA GLY A 273 25.00 -22.29 -7.67
C GLY A 273 23.66 -21.67 -7.30
N LYS A 274 23.07 -22.13 -6.18
CA LYS A 274 21.81 -21.61 -5.64
C LYS A 274 21.91 -20.11 -5.31
N LEU A 275 22.92 -19.70 -4.54
CA LEU A 275 23.11 -18.28 -4.18
C LEU A 275 23.34 -17.39 -5.41
N LYS A 276 23.96 -17.91 -6.47
CA LYS A 276 24.15 -17.17 -7.73
C LYS A 276 22.85 -17.00 -8.52
N GLN A 277 21.99 -18.00 -8.49
CA GLN A 277 20.74 -18.05 -9.27
C GLN A 277 19.54 -17.43 -8.54
N LEU A 278 19.57 -17.39 -7.20
CA LEU A 278 18.44 -16.95 -6.40
C LEU A 278 18.08 -15.49 -6.71
N ASP A 279 16.86 -15.29 -7.22
CA ASP A 279 16.30 -13.98 -7.48
C ASP A 279 15.89 -13.29 -6.17
N LYS A 280 15.94 -11.96 -6.14
CA LYS A 280 15.56 -11.18 -4.96
C LYS A 280 14.07 -11.29 -4.64
N ASP A 281 13.22 -11.51 -5.63
CA ASP A 281 11.76 -11.64 -5.45
C ASP A 281 11.35 -13.07 -5.05
N GLU A 282 12.33 -13.97 -4.95
CA GLU A 282 12.15 -15.36 -4.57
C GLU A 282 12.86 -15.71 -3.27
N PHE A 283 12.59 -16.92 -2.78
CA PHE A 283 13.29 -17.50 -1.63
C PHE A 283 13.32 -19.02 -1.74
N ASP A 284 14.37 -19.60 -1.17
CA ASP A 284 14.46 -21.04 -0.92
C ASP A 284 13.93 -21.38 0.48
N VAL A 285 13.43 -22.60 0.63
CA VAL A 285 13.08 -23.16 1.94
C VAL A 285 13.94 -24.40 2.16
N ILE A 286 14.75 -24.35 3.21
CA ILE A 286 15.66 -25.44 3.57
C ILE A 286 15.06 -26.18 4.76
N GLU A 287 15.02 -27.50 4.66
CA GLU A 287 14.59 -28.38 5.75
C GLU A 287 15.80 -29.06 6.39
N THR A 288 15.82 -29.07 7.73
CA THR A 288 16.83 -29.79 8.52
C THR A 288 16.29 -31.14 8.99
N PHE A 289 17.19 -32.02 9.43
CA PHE A 289 16.86 -33.35 9.95
C PHE A 289 15.94 -33.34 11.19
N ASN A 290 15.82 -32.19 11.88
CA ASN A 290 14.90 -31.99 13.00
C ASN A 290 13.57 -31.33 12.58
N ASN A 291 13.21 -31.38 11.29
CA ASN A 291 12.02 -30.77 10.69
C ASN A 291 11.90 -29.26 10.95
N GLN A 292 13.04 -28.57 11.11
CA GLN A 292 13.07 -27.11 11.13
C GLN A 292 13.21 -26.58 9.70
N LEU A 293 12.44 -25.53 9.39
CA LEU A 293 12.48 -24.85 8.11
C LEU A 293 13.23 -23.52 8.24
N TYR A 294 14.14 -23.26 7.31
CA TYR A 294 14.88 -22.01 7.16
C TYR A 294 14.50 -21.37 5.83
N LEU A 295 14.22 -20.07 5.82
CA LEU A 295 13.98 -19.31 4.61
C LEU A 295 15.27 -18.61 4.21
N VAL A 296 15.72 -18.81 2.98
CA VAL A 296 16.88 -18.13 2.41
C VAL A 296 16.40 -17.23 1.29
N ALA A 297 16.57 -15.92 1.46
CA ALA A 297 16.27 -14.92 0.45
C ALA A 297 17.52 -14.12 0.14
N LYS A 298 17.68 -13.73 -1.12
CA LYS A 298 18.72 -12.79 -1.52
C LYS A 298 18.35 -11.40 -1.00
N LEU A 299 19.26 -10.79 -0.26
CA LEU A 299 19.16 -9.40 0.18
C LEU A 299 20.19 -8.60 -0.61
N THR A 300 19.78 -7.49 -1.21
CA THR A 300 20.70 -6.56 -1.84
C THR A 300 21.15 -5.57 -0.79
N VAL A 301 22.46 -5.48 -0.56
CA VAL A 301 23.08 -4.40 0.22
C VAL A 301 23.81 -3.55 -0.81
N GLN A 302 23.13 -2.52 -1.32
CA GLN A 302 23.81 -1.45 -2.06
C GLN A 302 24.35 -0.42 -1.09
#